data_AF-A0A955V330-F1
#
_entry.id   AF-A0A955V330-F1
#
_cell.length_a   1.000
_cell.length_b   1.000
_cell.length_c   1.000
_cell.angle_alpha   90.00
_cell.angle_beta   90.00
_cell.angle_gamma   90.00
#
_symmetry.space_group_name_H-M   'P 1'
#
loop_
_entity.id
_entity.type
_entity.pdbx_description
1 polymer ?
#
loop_
_entity_poly.entity_id
_entity_poly.type
_entity_poly.pdbx_seq_one_letter_code
_entity_poly.pdbx_strand_id
1 'polypeptide(L)'
;GMRKDLPTLGLSHIAEEADALWDSGVPLVLSGHTHAGQLTVARLNEWTIGRLAKHRYIHGLYGSRTGEEQPGAVYVGAGIGAAVMPLRMGDRGSREVTMFELGVLPGDLAEHHPEQAAHAPAPDTIDEDEERAAAHARFLERKAKKQNGWRARLKARNQ
;
A
#
# COMPACT_ATOMS: atom_id res chain seq x y z
N GLY A 1 -18.11 -12.65 14.94
CA GLY A 1 -18.30 -11.39 14.20
C GLY A 1 -17.91 -10.22 15.07
N MET A 2 -17.57 -9.07 14.49
CA MET A 2 -17.26 -7.84 15.24
C MET A 2 -18.51 -7.30 15.94
N ARG A 3 -18.31 -6.64 17.09
CA ARG A 3 -19.36 -5.97 17.87
C ARG A 3 -19.74 -4.66 17.20
N LYS A 4 -20.99 -4.54 16.75
CA LYS A 4 -21.50 -3.38 16.01
C LYS A 4 -21.83 -2.18 16.91
N ASP A 5 -21.90 -2.40 18.21
CA ASP A 5 -22.19 -1.40 19.24
C ASP A 5 -20.97 -0.58 19.66
N LEU A 6 -19.78 -0.91 19.15
CA LEU A 6 -18.54 -0.24 19.51
C LEU A 6 -17.87 0.45 18.32
N PRO A 7 -17.28 1.64 18.54
CA PRO A 7 -16.40 2.26 17.56
C PRO A 7 -15.27 1.30 17.20
N THR A 8 -15.10 1.05 15.90
CA THR A 8 -14.08 0.15 15.36
C THR A 8 -13.23 0.89 14.34
N LEU A 9 -11.92 0.70 14.43
CA LEU A 9 -10.94 1.24 13.50
C LEU A 9 -10.16 0.09 12.87
N GLY A 10 -10.09 0.07 11.55
CA GLY A 10 -9.26 -0.89 10.81
C GLY A 10 -7.84 -0.35 10.69
N LEU A 11 -6.84 -1.22 10.90
CA LEU A 11 -5.45 -0.92 10.58
C LEU A 11 -4.99 -1.97 9.58
N SER A 12 -4.61 -1.54 8.38
CA SER A 12 -4.02 -2.43 7.39
C SER A 12 -2.74 -1.83 6.83
N HIS A 13 -1.88 -2.69 6.32
CA HIS A 13 -0.75 -2.25 5.52
C HIS A 13 -1.11 -2.11 4.04
N ILE A 14 -2.18 -2.76 3.61
CA ILE A 14 -2.64 -2.83 2.22
C ILE A 14 -3.96 -2.04 2.15
N ALA A 15 -3.96 -0.90 1.48
CA ALA A 15 -5.12 -0.02 1.46
C ALA A 15 -6.33 -0.70 0.76
N GLU A 16 -6.09 -1.62 -0.16
CA GLU A 16 -7.11 -2.39 -0.88
C GLU A 16 -7.91 -3.34 0.02
N GLU A 17 -7.41 -3.69 1.21
CA GLU A 17 -8.19 -4.47 2.18
C GLU A 17 -9.33 -3.66 2.80
N ALA A 18 -9.35 -2.33 2.60
CA ALA A 18 -10.39 -1.47 3.13
C ALA A 18 -11.79 -1.89 2.69
N ASP A 19 -11.98 -2.28 1.43
CA ASP A 19 -13.28 -2.72 0.90
C ASP A 19 -13.88 -3.85 1.74
N ALA A 20 -13.11 -4.91 1.99
CA ALA A 20 -13.55 -6.05 2.77
C ALA A 20 -13.78 -5.70 4.26
N LEU A 21 -13.00 -4.76 4.79
CA LEU A 21 -13.17 -4.25 6.14
C LEU A 21 -14.46 -3.41 6.26
N TRP A 22 -14.78 -2.60 5.26
CA TRP A 22 -16.02 -1.84 5.19
C TRP A 22 -17.23 -2.77 5.12
N ASP A 23 -17.18 -3.80 4.26
CA ASP A 23 -18.21 -4.84 4.18
C ASP A 23 -18.41 -5.58 5.52
N SER A 24 -17.36 -5.65 6.32
CA SER A 24 -17.38 -6.23 7.67
C SER A 24 -17.86 -5.26 8.76
N GLY A 25 -18.19 -4.02 8.40
CA GLY A 25 -18.72 -3.00 9.30
C GLY A 25 -17.65 -2.14 10.00
N VAL A 26 -16.44 -2.05 9.43
CA VAL A 26 -15.39 -1.14 9.91
C VAL A 26 -15.52 0.20 9.18
N PRO A 27 -15.97 1.29 9.82
CA PRO A 27 -16.27 2.54 9.11
C PRO A 27 -15.04 3.35 8.68
N LEU A 28 -13.90 3.16 9.36
CA LEU A 28 -12.66 3.88 9.06
C LEU A 28 -11.47 2.93 9.11
N VAL A 29 -10.67 2.95 8.05
CA VAL A 29 -9.45 2.16 7.90
C VAL A 29 -8.25 3.10 7.77
N LEU A 30 -7.20 2.87 8.54
CA LEU A 30 -5.91 3.56 8.39
C LEU A 30 -4.93 2.62 7.74
N SER A 31 -4.31 3.08 6.66
CA SER A 31 -3.29 2.36 5.95
C SER A 31 -2.00 3.14 5.85
N GLY A 32 -0.90 2.46 6.16
CA GLY A 32 0.43 2.93 5.83
C GLY A 32 0.82 2.32 4.51
N HIS A 33 0.80 3.08 3.42
CA HIS A 33 1.28 2.56 2.15
C HIS A 33 2.81 2.62 2.16
N THR A 34 3.45 1.45 2.17
CA THR A 34 4.83 1.40 1.67
C THR A 34 4.81 1.92 0.25
N HIS A 35 5.41 3.10 0.04
CA HIS A 35 5.65 3.75 -1.26
C HIS A 35 4.60 4.77 -1.75
N ALA A 36 3.89 5.47 -0.87
CA ALA A 36 3.19 6.70 -1.25
C ALA A 36 4.19 7.80 -1.68
N GLY A 37 4.64 7.76 -2.94
CA GLY A 37 5.47 8.81 -3.53
C GLY A 37 6.98 8.54 -3.60
N GLN A 38 7.45 7.31 -3.38
CA GLN A 38 8.82 6.94 -3.75
C GLN A 38 8.91 6.72 -5.27
N LEU A 39 8.86 7.81 -6.02
CA LEU A 39 9.19 7.82 -7.44
C LEU A 39 10.70 7.56 -7.58
N THR A 40 11.03 6.41 -8.16
CA THR A 40 12.40 6.04 -8.51
C THR A 40 12.90 6.92 -9.66
N VAL A 41 13.43 8.11 -9.38
CA VAL A 41 13.97 9.03 -10.40
C VAL A 41 15.13 8.39 -11.20
N ALA A 42 15.80 7.37 -10.66
CA ALA A 42 16.96 6.75 -11.31
C ALA A 42 16.65 5.59 -12.29
N ARG A 43 15.39 5.12 -12.41
CA ARG A 43 14.98 4.06 -13.36
C ARG A 43 13.45 3.99 -13.44
N LEU A 44 12.86 4.91 -14.20
CA LEU A 44 11.44 4.93 -14.54
C LEU A 44 11.10 3.69 -15.39
N ASN A 45 10.96 2.52 -14.76
CA ASN A 45 10.41 1.36 -15.43
C ASN A 45 8.88 1.54 -15.44
N GLU A 46 8.28 1.48 -16.62
CA GLU A 46 6.83 1.39 -16.85
C GLU A 46 6.13 0.44 -15.86
N TRP A 47 6.83 -0.61 -15.42
CA TRP A 47 6.39 -1.58 -14.43
C TRP A 47 6.00 -1.00 -13.06
N THR A 48 6.70 0.03 -12.56
CA THR A 48 6.37 0.65 -11.25
C THR A 48 5.19 1.61 -11.39
N ILE A 49 5.08 2.29 -12.53
CA ILE A 49 3.95 3.14 -12.88
C ILE A 49 2.69 2.29 -13.11
N GLY A 50 2.81 1.16 -13.80
CA GLY A 50 1.71 0.21 -14.01
C GLY A 50 1.17 -0.38 -12.70
N ARG A 51 2.06 -0.71 -11.75
CA ARG A 51 1.65 -1.10 -10.40
C ARG A 51 0.94 0.02 -9.65
N LEU A 52 1.50 1.24 -9.64
CA LEU A 52 0.84 2.40 -9.03
C LEU A 52 -0.51 2.74 -9.68
N ALA A 53 -0.64 2.55 -10.99
CA ALA A 53 -1.87 2.77 -11.73
C ALA A 53 -2.96 1.73 -11.43
N LYS A 54 -2.59 0.56 -10.86
CA LYS A 54 -3.55 -0.44 -10.37
C LYS A 54 -4.07 -0.14 -8.95
N HIS A 55 -3.34 0.65 -8.16
CA HIS A 55 -3.72 0.97 -6.79
C HIS A 55 -4.82 2.04 -6.77
N ARG A 56 -5.98 1.69 -6.23
CA ARG A 56 -7.13 2.60 -6.10
C ARG A 56 -6.92 3.66 -5.02
N TYR A 57 -6.06 3.37 -4.05
CA TYR A 57 -5.79 4.19 -2.87
C TYR A 57 -4.28 4.44 -2.76
N ILE A 58 -3.83 5.68 -3.03
CA ILE A 58 -2.41 6.00 -3.13
C ILE A 58 -1.95 6.84 -1.93
N HIS A 59 -2.59 7.99 -1.70
CA HIS A 59 -2.29 8.88 -0.58
C HIS A 59 -3.43 9.87 -0.35
N GLY A 60 -3.82 10.05 0.90
CA GLY A 60 -4.94 10.89 1.32
C GLY A 60 -6.14 10.07 1.81
N LEU A 61 -7.29 10.72 1.93
CA LEU A 61 -8.51 10.15 2.49
C LEU A 61 -9.51 9.78 1.38
N TYR A 62 -9.78 8.50 1.21
CA TYR A 62 -10.69 8.00 0.19
C TYR A 62 -11.98 7.46 0.81
N GLY A 63 -13.08 7.56 0.07
CA GLY A 63 -14.40 7.17 0.56
C GLY A 63 -15.04 8.26 1.42
N SER A 64 -15.99 7.88 2.26
CA SER A 64 -16.70 8.83 3.12
C SER A 64 -16.87 8.31 4.54
N ARG A 65 -16.58 9.17 5.53
CA ARG A 65 -16.72 8.84 6.95
C ARG A 65 -18.15 8.93 7.46
N THR A 66 -19.05 9.60 6.73
CA THR A 66 -20.47 9.71 7.08
C THR A 66 -21.28 8.51 6.60
N GLY A 67 -20.75 7.74 5.64
CA GLY A 67 -21.37 6.52 5.13
C GLY A 67 -22.50 6.73 4.11
N GLU A 68 -22.69 7.95 3.60
CA GLU A 68 -23.81 8.27 2.71
C GLU A 68 -23.63 7.74 1.27
N GLU A 69 -22.40 7.76 0.75
CA GLU A 69 -22.09 7.33 -0.63
C GLU A 69 -21.27 6.04 -0.72
N GLN A 70 -20.49 5.72 0.33
CA GLN A 70 -19.59 4.56 0.39
C GLN A 70 -19.66 3.93 1.78
N PRO A 71 -19.43 2.61 1.91
CA PRO A 71 -19.60 1.88 3.17
C PRO A 71 -18.57 2.27 4.25
N GLY A 72 -17.55 3.05 3.91
CA GLY A 72 -16.59 3.61 4.85
C GLY A 72 -15.55 4.49 4.16
N ALA A 73 -14.50 4.82 4.93
CA ALA A 73 -13.35 5.58 4.45
C ALA A 73 -12.02 4.85 4.73
N VAL A 74 -11.02 5.15 3.91
CA VAL A 74 -9.63 4.71 4.10
C VAL A 74 -8.70 5.90 3.99
N TYR A 75 -7.88 6.10 5.03
CA TYR A 75 -6.80 7.06 4.97
C TYR A 75 -5.48 6.36 4.65
N VAL A 76 -4.76 6.86 3.66
CA VAL A 76 -3.48 6.32 3.22
C VAL A 76 -2.36 7.33 3.49
N GLY A 77 -1.56 7.05 4.51
CA GLY A 77 -0.44 7.88 4.92
C GLY A 77 0.86 7.52 4.20
N ALA A 78 1.70 8.53 3.95
CA ALA A 78 3.04 8.39 3.39
C ALA A 78 4.08 7.88 4.40
N GLY A 79 3.78 7.99 5.69
CA GLY A 79 4.58 7.48 6.77
C GLY A 79 5.95 8.15 6.94
N ILE A 80 6.63 7.79 8.03
CA ILE A 80 7.88 8.41 8.46
C ILE A 80 9.15 7.71 7.96
N GLY A 81 9.06 6.42 7.61
CA GLY A 81 10.22 5.55 7.34
C GLY A 81 10.65 5.48 5.86
N ALA A 82 11.91 5.08 5.61
CA ALA A 82 12.41 4.74 4.28
C ALA A 82 13.12 3.39 4.36
N ALA A 83 12.55 2.34 3.76
CA ALA A 83 13.10 0.99 3.89
C ALA A 83 14.31 0.72 2.98
N VAL A 84 14.41 1.36 1.80
CA VAL A 84 15.46 1.02 0.82
C VAL A 84 15.97 2.22 -0.02
N MET A 85 15.14 3.21 -0.37
CA MET A 85 15.52 4.30 -1.28
C MET A 85 15.44 5.70 -0.63
N PRO A 86 16.50 6.53 -0.71
CA PRO A 86 16.61 7.78 0.06
C PRO A 86 15.92 8.99 -0.57
N LEU A 87 15.42 8.92 -1.81
CA LEU A 87 14.82 10.07 -2.49
C LEU A 87 13.29 10.08 -2.37
N ARG A 88 12.76 11.16 -1.80
CA ARG A 88 11.32 11.50 -1.72
C ARG A 88 11.13 12.79 -2.53
N MET A 89 10.11 12.86 -3.38
CA MET A 89 9.88 14.04 -4.23
C MET A 89 8.39 14.40 -4.26
N GLY A 90 8.10 15.69 -4.15
CA GLY A 90 6.73 16.24 -4.08
C GLY A 90 6.08 16.11 -2.71
N ASP A 91 5.01 16.88 -2.49
CA ASP A 91 4.32 16.97 -1.19
C ASP A 91 3.81 15.61 -0.71
N ARG A 92 3.35 14.76 -1.62
CA ARG A 92 2.85 13.39 -1.35
C ARG A 92 3.92 12.41 -0.86
N GLY A 93 5.21 12.69 -1.10
CA GLY A 93 6.32 11.85 -0.65
C GLY A 93 6.95 12.30 0.68
N SER A 94 6.47 13.42 1.25
CA SER A 94 6.99 13.99 2.48
C SER A 94 6.76 13.04 3.67
N ARG A 95 7.58 13.19 4.71
CA ARG A 95 7.37 12.42 5.95
C ARG A 95 6.09 12.88 6.57
N GLU A 96 5.24 11.91 6.90
CA GLU A 96 3.91 12.20 7.37
C GLU A 96 3.64 11.53 8.71
N VAL A 97 3.11 12.32 9.63
CA VAL A 97 2.45 11.86 10.85
C VAL A 97 1.06 12.48 10.82
N THR A 98 0.05 11.63 10.85
CA THR A 98 -1.34 12.04 10.76
C THR A 98 -2.00 11.91 12.12
N MET A 99 -2.73 12.94 12.51
CA MET A 99 -3.48 12.97 13.76
C MET A 99 -4.97 12.92 13.43
N PHE A 100 -5.69 12.00 14.06
CA PHE A 100 -7.14 11.90 13.99
C PHE A 100 -7.72 12.19 15.36
N GLU A 101 -8.65 13.14 15.41
CA GLU A 101 -9.48 13.36 16.58
C GLU A 101 -10.80 12.62 16.39
N LEU A 102 -11.10 11.71 17.33
CA LEU A 102 -12.28 10.86 17.26
C LEU A 102 -13.40 11.49 18.10
N GLY A 103 -14.65 11.38 17.62
CA GLY A 103 -15.81 11.94 18.29
C GLY A 103 -16.20 13.34 17.83
N VAL A 104 -15.51 13.87 16.82
CA VAL A 104 -15.82 15.13 16.13
C VAL A 104 -16.38 14.80 14.74
N LEU A 105 -17.33 15.59 14.22
CA LEU A 105 -17.90 15.32 12.91
C LEU A 105 -16.89 15.69 11.79
N PRO A 106 -16.89 14.97 10.66
CA PRO A 106 -16.12 15.35 9.49
C PRO A 106 -16.41 16.81 9.08
N GLY A 107 -15.35 17.60 8.90
CA GLY A 107 -15.46 19.01 8.50
C GLY A 107 -15.54 20.03 9.64
N ASP A 108 -15.73 19.60 10.89
CA ASP A 108 -15.67 20.50 12.06
C ASP A 108 -14.23 20.97 12.37
N LEU A 109 -13.23 20.20 11.93
CA LEU A 109 -11.81 20.54 12.01
C LEU A 109 -11.25 20.86 10.63
N ALA A 110 -10.23 21.72 10.59
CA ALA A 110 -9.47 21.96 9.37
C ALA A 110 -8.64 20.72 9.02
N GLU A 111 -8.98 20.06 7.91
CA GLU A 111 -8.32 18.82 7.47
C GLU A 111 -7.36 19.07 6.31
N HIS A 112 -6.22 18.38 6.31
CA HIS A 112 -5.21 18.49 5.25
C HIS A 112 -5.64 17.81 3.95
N HIS A 113 -6.38 16.70 4.04
CA HIS A 113 -6.88 15.94 2.90
C HIS A 113 -8.41 15.94 2.91
N PRO A 114 -9.08 16.45 1.87
CA PRO A 114 -10.51 16.25 1.72
C PRO A 114 -10.81 14.79 1.40
N GLU A 115 -12.05 14.38 1.68
CA GLU A 115 -12.60 13.13 1.17
C GLU A 115 -12.63 13.15 -0.36
N GLN A 116 -12.19 12.05 -0.98
CA GLN A 116 -12.15 11.90 -2.43
C GLN A 116 -12.55 10.49 -2.87
N ALA A 117 -13.02 10.37 -4.12
CA ALA A 117 -13.31 9.08 -4.71
C ALA A 117 -12.03 8.27 -4.95
N ALA A 118 -12.15 6.94 -4.86
CA ALA A 118 -11.09 6.02 -5.24
C ALA A 118 -10.67 6.21 -6.70
N HIS A 119 -9.39 6.01 -7.00
CA HIS A 119 -8.94 5.99 -8.39
C HIS A 119 -9.54 4.79 -9.12
N ALA A 120 -9.88 4.95 -10.40
CA ALA A 120 -10.29 3.82 -11.23
C ALA A 120 -9.11 2.84 -11.34
N PRO A 121 -9.32 1.54 -11.08
CA PRO A 121 -8.27 0.56 -11.29
C PRO A 121 -7.89 0.54 -12.77
N ALA A 122 -6.59 0.50 -13.07
CA ALA A 122 -6.15 0.25 -14.43
C ALA A 122 -6.75 -1.09 -14.93
N PRO A 123 -7.16 -1.18 -16.21
CA PRO A 123 -7.69 -2.42 -16.76
C PRO A 123 -6.66 -3.55 -16.64
N ASP A 124 -7.12 -4.75 -16.29
CA ASP A 124 -6.28 -5.95 -16.22
C ASP A 124 -5.88 -6.38 -17.64
N THR A 125 -4.81 -5.76 -18.13
CA THR A 125 -4.19 -6.09 -19.42
C THR A 125 -3.09 -7.14 -19.29
N ILE A 126 -2.78 -7.58 -18.07
CA ILE A 126 -1.70 -8.51 -17.75
C ILE A 126 -2.29 -9.65 -16.91
N ASP A 127 -2.05 -10.90 -17.32
CA ASP A 127 -2.38 -12.09 -16.55
C ASP A 127 -1.43 -12.16 -15.32
N GLU A 128 -1.95 -11.73 -14.16
CA GLU A 128 -1.17 -11.64 -12.93
C GLU A 128 -0.69 -13.00 -12.43
N ASP A 129 -1.43 -14.07 -12.72
CA ASP A 129 -1.07 -15.42 -12.30
C ASP A 129 0.15 -15.91 -13.09
N GLU A 130 0.22 -15.59 -14.38
CA GLU A 130 1.38 -15.87 -15.23
C GLU A 130 2.62 -15.09 -14.75
N GLU A 131 2.47 -13.80 -14.41
CA GLU A 131 3.56 -13.01 -13.84
C GLU A 131 4.03 -13.54 -12.48
N ARG A 132 3.10 -13.95 -11.61
CA ARG A 132 3.41 -14.50 -10.28
C ARG A 132 4.17 -15.81 -10.41
N ALA A 133 3.75 -16.68 -11.32
CA ALA A 133 4.44 -17.93 -11.65
C ALA A 133 5.86 -17.66 -12.17
N ALA A 134 6.02 -16.72 -13.09
CA ALA A 134 7.32 -16.33 -13.65
C ALA A 134 8.25 -15.74 -12.57
N ALA A 135 7.74 -14.88 -11.69
CA ALA A 135 8.49 -14.31 -10.58
C ALA A 135 8.95 -15.39 -9.58
N HIS A 136 8.07 -16.34 -9.26
CA HIS A 136 8.38 -17.47 -8.41
C HIS A 136 9.48 -18.36 -9.03
N ALA A 137 9.40 -18.65 -10.34
CA ALA A 137 10.43 -19.39 -11.05
C ALA A 137 11.80 -18.68 -11.00
N ARG A 138 11.85 -17.36 -11.24
CA ARG A 138 13.08 -16.56 -11.12
C ARG A 138 13.65 -16.57 -9.70
N PHE A 139 12.79 -16.56 -8.68
CA PHE A 139 13.22 -16.65 -7.28
C PHE A 139 13.87 -17.99 -6.98
N LEU A 140 13.27 -19.10 -7.42
CA LEU A 140 13.81 -20.44 -7.27
C LEU A 140 15.17 -20.58 -7.97
N GLU A 141 15.30 -20.07 -9.20
CA GLU A 141 16.57 -20.10 -9.94
C GLU A 141 17.69 -19.35 -9.21
N ARG A 142 17.38 -18.16 -8.66
CA ARG A 142 18.34 -17.38 -7.84
C ARG A 142 18.76 -18.13 -6.59
N LYS A 143 17.83 -18.82 -5.92
CA LYS A 143 18.11 -19.63 -4.73
C LYS A 143 19.02 -20.80 -5.07
N ALA A 144 18.77 -21.49 -6.18
CA ALA A 144 19.60 -22.59 -6.67
C ALA A 144 21.03 -22.15 -7.01
N LYS A 145 21.19 -21.02 -7.73
CA LYS A 145 22.51 -20.45 -8.05
C LYS A 145 23.31 -20.10 -6.79
N LYS A 146 22.67 -19.49 -5.79
CA LYS A 146 23.33 -19.19 -4.49
C LYS A 146 23.78 -20.46 -3.77
N GLN A 147 22.95 -21.50 -3.75
CA GLN A 147 23.25 -22.76 -3.07
C GLN A 147 24.40 -23.52 -3.75
N ASN A 148 24.42 -23.53 -5.09
CA ASN A 148 25.51 -24.11 -5.87
C ASN A 148 26.83 -23.33 -5.70
N GLY A 149 26.77 -22.00 -5.71
CA GLY A 149 27.94 -21.16 -5.45
C GLY A 149 28.51 -21.35 -4.04
N TRP A 150 27.66 -21.51 -3.03
CA TRP A 150 28.08 -21.82 -1.66
C TRP A 150 28.75 -23.19 -1.56
N ARG A 151 28.18 -24.22 -2.20
CA ARG A 151 28.77 -25.58 -2.27
C ARG A 151 30.13 -25.60 -2.98
N ALA A 152 30.27 -24.85 -4.08
CA ALA A 152 31.54 -24.73 -4.80
C ALA A 152 32.63 -24.07 -3.94
N ARG A 153 32.27 -23.00 -3.20
CA ARG A 153 33.18 -22.32 -2.26
C ARG A 153 33.63 -23.21 -1.10
N LEU A 154 32.74 -24.07 -0.59
CA LEU A 154 33.07 -25.02 0.47
C LEU A 154 34.04 -26.11 0.01
N LYS A 155 33.87 -26.64 -1.21
CA LYS A 155 34.82 -27.59 -1.80
C LYS A 155 36.20 -26.98 -2.03
N ALA A 156 36.26 -25.74 -2.52
CA ALA A 156 37.52 -25.03 -2.76
C ALA A 156 38.29 -24.65 -1.47
N ARG A 157 37.63 -24.68 -0.30
CA ARG A 157 38.25 -24.34 1.00
C ARG A 157 38.76 -25.55 1.77
N ASN A 158 38.43 -26.76 1.31
CA ASN A 158 38.83 -28.04 1.91
C ASN A 158 39.81 -28.82 1.00
N GLN A 159 40.37 -28.16 -0.01
CA GLN A 159 41.51 -28.62 -0.82
C GLN A 159 42.69 -27.71 -0.54
#